data_AF-B9J6L3-F1
#
_entry.id   AF-B9J6L3-F1
#
_cell.length_a   1.000
_cell.length_b   1.000
_cell.length_c   1.000
_cell.angle_alpha   90.00
_cell.angle_beta   90.00
_cell.angle_gamma   90.00
#
_symmetry.space_group_name_H-M   'P 1'
#
loop_
_entity.id
_entity.type
_entity.pdbx_description
1 polymer ?
#
loop_
_entity_poly.entity_id
_entity_poly.type
_entity_poly.pdbx_seq_one_letter_code
_entity_poly.pdbx_strand_id
1 'polypeptide(L)'
;MANLQLMEQTNSINSKTVRIKIIDLQDHHCNRCEYQYKPSHCLHNCDIGKQINKLGTALGGTYVGDKPKRRTKVEWDVLCEKTLKMLESGMTKVQIAKELGIRDPSYISEQLKKRNLR
;
A
#
# COMPACT_ATOMS: atom_id res chain seq x y z
N MET A 1 -36.22 41.49 3.99
CA MET A 1 -35.86 40.13 4.44
C MET A 1 -36.30 39.14 3.38
N ALA A 2 -35.39 38.76 2.48
CA ALA A 2 -35.55 37.65 1.54
C ALA A 2 -34.16 37.00 1.47
N ASN A 3 -33.90 36.09 2.39
CA ASN A 3 -34.01 34.64 2.24
C ASN A 3 -32.84 34.04 1.43
N LEU A 4 -32.03 33.29 2.18
CA LEU A 4 -31.20 32.16 1.74
C LEU A 4 -29.96 32.50 0.91
N GLN A 5 -28.86 32.64 1.65
CA GLN A 5 -27.69 31.78 1.46
C GLN A 5 -27.36 31.54 -0.03
N LEU A 6 -26.72 32.53 -0.65
CA LEU A 6 -25.90 32.29 -1.84
C LEU A 6 -24.93 31.17 -1.47
N MET A 7 -25.27 30.00 -1.99
CA MET A 7 -24.61 28.73 -1.76
C MET A 7 -23.12 28.93 -1.84
N GLU A 8 -22.44 28.57 -0.75
CA GLU A 8 -20.99 28.40 -0.70
C GLU A 8 -20.58 27.60 -1.94
N GLN A 9 -19.99 28.29 -2.92
CA GLN A 9 -19.26 27.66 -4.01
C GLN A 9 -17.98 27.07 -3.41
N THR A 10 -18.15 25.98 -2.67
CA THR A 10 -17.06 25.10 -2.35
C THR A 10 -16.63 24.47 -3.67
N ASN A 11 -15.36 24.63 -4.01
CA ASN A 11 -14.66 23.92 -5.07
C ASN A 11 -14.61 22.41 -4.74
N SER A 12 -15.78 21.78 -4.65
CA SER A 12 -15.96 20.35 -4.59
C SER A 12 -15.50 19.81 -5.93
N ILE A 13 -14.35 19.11 -5.95
CA ILE A 13 -13.90 18.36 -7.10
C ILE A 13 -15.09 17.53 -7.59
N ASN A 14 -15.59 17.83 -8.79
CA ASN A 14 -16.76 17.16 -9.32
C ASN A 14 -16.46 15.66 -9.45
N SER A 15 -17.12 14.84 -8.62
CA SER A 15 -16.92 13.39 -8.60
C SER A 15 -17.14 12.75 -9.97
N LYS A 16 -18.00 13.32 -10.81
CA LYS A 16 -18.19 12.89 -12.20
C LYS A 16 -16.92 13.07 -13.02
N THR A 17 -16.27 14.24 -12.93
CA THR A 17 -15.02 14.54 -13.64
C THR A 17 -13.89 13.61 -13.20
N VAL A 18 -13.79 13.30 -11.91
CA VAL A 18 -12.78 12.36 -11.39
C VAL A 18 -13.01 10.96 -11.94
N ARG A 19 -14.26 10.49 -11.95
CA ARG A 19 -14.62 9.17 -12.49
C ARG A 19 -14.29 9.05 -13.97
N ILE A 20 -14.60 10.08 -14.77
CA ILE A 20 -14.24 10.12 -16.20
C ILE A 20 -12.72 10.00 -16.37
N LYS A 21 -11.92 10.79 -15.63
CA LYS A 21 -10.45 10.69 -15.68
C LYS A 21 -9.92 9.31 -15.32
N ILE A 22 -10.53 8.64 -14.32
CA ILE A 22 -10.16 7.27 -13.96
C ILE A 22 -10.46 6.30 -15.11
N ILE A 23 -11.65 6.39 -15.71
CA ILE A 23 -12.06 5.55 -16.85
C ILE A 23 -11.10 5.77 -18.03
N ASP A 24 -10.81 7.03 -18.37
CA ASP A 24 -9.88 7.36 -19.46
C ASP A 24 -8.50 6.72 -19.21
N LEU A 25 -7.94 6.85 -18.00
CA LEU A 25 -6.66 6.20 -17.65
C LEU A 25 -6.74 4.67 -17.77
N GLN A 26 -7.86 4.07 -17.37
CA GLN A 26 -8.06 2.62 -17.48
C GLN A 26 -8.14 2.16 -18.94
N ASP A 27 -8.89 2.87 -19.79
CA ASP A 27 -9.05 2.52 -21.19
C ASP A 27 -7.75 2.65 -21.98
N HIS A 28 -6.95 3.68 -21.70
CA HIS A 28 -5.68 3.93 -22.39
C HIS A 28 -4.53 3.03 -21.92
N HIS A 29 -4.49 2.65 -20.63
CA HIS A 29 -3.31 2.01 -20.04
C HIS A 29 -3.57 0.65 -19.39
N CYS A 30 -4.78 0.39 -18.92
CA CYS A 30 -5.09 -0.83 -18.16
C CYS A 30 -5.75 -1.91 -19.03
N ASN A 31 -6.36 -1.54 -20.15
CA ASN A 31 -7.00 -2.51 -21.04
C ASN A 31 -5.97 -3.55 -21.55
N ARG A 32 -6.24 -4.84 -21.29
CA ARG A 32 -5.34 -5.96 -21.59
C ARG A 32 -3.97 -5.91 -20.90
N CYS A 33 -3.81 -5.09 -19.86
CA CYS A 33 -2.60 -5.07 -19.06
C CYS A 33 -2.39 -6.44 -18.38
N GLU A 34 -1.18 -6.99 -18.44
CA GLU A 34 -0.84 -8.28 -17.81
C GLU A 34 -1.01 -8.27 -16.27
N TYR A 35 -1.09 -7.09 -15.66
CA TYR A 35 -1.30 -6.87 -14.23
C TYR A 35 -2.72 -6.41 -13.87
N GLN A 36 -3.68 -6.38 -14.81
CA GLN A 36 -5.03 -5.84 -14.56
C GLN A 36 -5.75 -6.51 -13.37
N TYR A 37 -5.48 -7.79 -13.11
CA TYR A 37 -6.01 -8.56 -11.99
C TYR A 37 -5.04 -8.72 -10.82
N LYS A 38 -3.98 -7.88 -10.78
CA LYS A 38 -2.96 -7.88 -9.72
C LYS A 38 -2.91 -6.51 -9.04
N PRO A 39 -3.92 -6.16 -8.20
CA PRO A 39 -4.02 -4.83 -7.57
C PRO A 39 -2.76 -4.42 -6.81
N SER A 40 -2.06 -5.36 -6.16
CA SER A 40 -0.82 -5.06 -5.45
C SER A 40 0.28 -4.52 -6.37
N HIS A 41 0.38 -5.02 -7.61
CA HIS A 41 1.30 -4.46 -8.59
C HIS A 41 0.88 -3.04 -8.96
N CYS A 42 -0.40 -2.84 -9.29
CA CYS A 42 -0.91 -1.53 -9.68
C CYS A 42 -0.72 -0.46 -8.59
N LEU A 43 -0.92 -0.83 -7.33
CA LEU A 43 -0.82 0.10 -6.21
C LEU A 43 0.64 0.47 -5.90
N HIS A 44 1.59 -0.46 -5.97
CA HIS A 44 2.94 -0.22 -5.47
C HIS A 44 4.00 -0.05 -6.56
N ASN A 45 3.79 -0.62 -7.74
CA ASN A 45 4.81 -0.77 -8.79
C ASN A 45 4.40 -0.17 -10.15
N CYS A 46 3.24 0.50 -10.23
CA CYS A 46 2.72 1.07 -11.46
C CYS A 46 2.31 2.53 -11.24
N ASP A 47 2.86 3.44 -12.04
CA ASP A 47 2.58 4.88 -11.89
C ASP A 47 1.13 5.22 -12.26
N ILE A 48 0.58 4.57 -13.30
CA ILE A 48 -0.84 4.73 -13.68
C ILE A 48 -1.75 4.22 -12.55
N GLY A 49 -1.44 3.06 -11.97
CA GLY A 49 -2.20 2.50 -10.86
C GLY A 49 -2.16 3.40 -9.61
N LYS A 50 -1.00 3.99 -9.30
CA LYS A 50 -0.86 5.00 -8.24
C LYS A 50 -1.66 6.27 -8.54
N GLN A 51 -1.64 6.74 -9.78
CA GLN A 51 -2.41 7.90 -10.20
C GLN A 51 -3.92 7.67 -10.07
N ILE A 52 -4.42 6.51 -10.52
CA ILE A 52 -5.81 6.09 -10.34
C ILE A 52 -6.17 6.00 -8.85
N ASN A 53 -5.31 5.40 -8.02
CA ASN A 53 -5.53 5.30 -6.58
C ASN A 53 -5.58 6.68 -5.91
N LYS A 54 -4.75 7.64 -6.37
CA LYS A 54 -4.77 9.03 -5.90
C LYS A 54 -6.05 9.75 -6.30
N LEU A 55 -6.51 9.59 -7.55
CA LEU A 55 -7.81 10.13 -7.98
C LEU A 55 -8.96 9.57 -7.15
N GLY A 56 -8.91 8.27 -6.83
CA GLY A 56 -9.90 7.60 -5.98
C GLY A 56 -10.07 8.22 -4.59
N THR A 57 -9.08 8.92 -4.03
CA THR A 57 -9.25 9.59 -2.73
C THR A 57 -10.21 10.76 -2.77
N ALA A 58 -10.34 11.43 -3.92
CA ALA A 58 -11.35 12.46 -4.11
C ALA A 58 -12.78 11.88 -4.18
N LEU A 59 -12.92 10.56 -4.26
CA LEU A 59 -14.20 9.83 -4.24
C LEU A 59 -14.46 9.12 -2.90
N GLY A 60 -13.71 9.44 -1.85
CA GLY A 60 -13.80 8.79 -0.53
C GLY A 60 -12.94 7.53 -0.38
N GLY A 61 -12.11 7.19 -1.38
CA GLY A 61 -11.14 6.10 -1.28
C GLY A 61 -9.93 6.44 -0.40
N THR A 62 -9.13 5.43 -0.05
CA THR A 62 -7.86 5.60 0.66
C THR A 62 -6.67 5.44 -0.29
N TYR A 63 -5.71 6.36 -0.22
CA TYR A 63 -4.45 6.22 -0.94
C TYR A 63 -3.51 5.26 -0.21
N VAL A 64 -2.96 4.30 -0.94
CA VAL A 64 -2.04 3.27 -0.42
C VAL A 64 -0.78 3.12 -1.26
N GLY A 65 -0.62 3.89 -2.34
CA GLY A 65 0.48 3.70 -3.28
C GLY A 65 1.88 3.91 -2.70
N ASP A 66 1.99 4.80 -1.71
CA ASP A 66 3.25 5.08 -1.01
C ASP A 66 3.42 4.22 0.26
N LYS A 67 2.38 3.51 0.69
CA LYS A 67 2.49 2.61 1.83
C LYS A 67 3.34 1.42 1.39
N PRO A 68 4.32 0.98 2.21
CA PRO A 68 5.12 -0.20 1.89
C PRO A 68 4.19 -1.38 1.63
N LYS A 69 4.43 -2.11 0.54
CA LYS A 69 3.75 -3.37 0.27
C LYS A 69 3.95 -4.29 1.48
N ARG A 70 2.87 -4.91 1.94
CA ARG A 70 2.97 -5.94 2.98
C ARG A 70 3.80 -7.10 2.43
N ARG A 71 4.82 -7.51 3.20
CA ARG A 71 5.60 -8.71 2.88
C ARG A 71 4.69 -9.93 2.82
N THR A 72 4.87 -10.72 1.77
CA THR A 72 4.23 -12.01 1.54
C THR A 72 4.74 -13.05 2.54
N LYS A 73 4.06 -14.21 2.59
CA LYS A 73 4.50 -15.35 3.41
C LYS A 73 5.94 -15.76 3.08
N VAL A 74 6.25 -15.90 1.79
CA VAL A 74 7.58 -16.31 1.31
C VAL A 74 8.66 -15.29 1.67
N GLU A 75 8.40 -13.99 1.51
CA GLU A 75 9.34 -12.95 1.94
C GLU A 75 9.61 -13.01 3.44
N TRP A 76 8.58 -13.28 4.25
CA TRP A 76 8.75 -13.48 5.68
C TRP A 76 9.49 -14.79 6.02
N ASP A 77 9.28 -15.88 5.27
CA ASP A 77 10.00 -17.14 5.47
C ASP A 77 11.53 -16.91 5.35
N VAL A 78 11.95 -16.22 4.29
CA VAL A 78 13.36 -15.84 4.08
C VAL A 78 13.89 -14.94 5.21
N LEU A 79 13.09 -13.97 5.66
CA LEU A 79 13.50 -13.09 6.77
C LEU A 79 13.61 -13.85 8.10
N CYS A 80 12.75 -14.82 8.35
CA CYS A 80 12.83 -15.66 9.55
C CYS A 80 14.09 -16.54 9.53
N GLU A 81 14.46 -17.13 8.40
CA GLU A 81 15.73 -17.86 8.27
C GLU A 81 16.95 -16.98 8.53
N LYS A 82 16.98 -15.77 7.97
CA LYS A 82 18.05 -14.79 8.25
C LYS A 82 18.07 -14.39 9.72
N THR A 83 16.90 -14.16 10.30
CA THR A 83 16.73 -13.81 11.71
C THR A 83 17.33 -14.88 12.62
N LEU A 84 17.09 -16.17 12.35
CA LEU A 84 17.63 -17.27 13.16
C LEU A 84 19.16 -17.25 13.16
N LYS A 85 19.79 -17.11 12.00
CA LYS A 85 21.26 -17.00 11.86
C LYS A 85 21.83 -15.80 12.63
N MET A 86 21.14 -14.65 12.58
CA MET A 86 21.55 -13.45 13.31
C MET A 86 21.37 -13.57 14.83
N LEU A 87 20.34 -14.29 15.27
CA LEU A 87 20.15 -14.61 16.69
C LEU A 87 21.24 -15.56 17.19
N GLU A 88 21.62 -16.55 16.39
CA GLU A 88 22.73 -17.46 16.67
C GLU A 88 24.08 -16.71 16.77
N SER A 89 24.27 -15.66 15.97
CA SER A 89 25.43 -14.77 16.08
C SER A 89 25.34 -13.74 17.22
N GLY A 90 24.35 -13.85 18.11
CA GLY A 90 24.20 -13.02 19.30
C GLY A 90 23.54 -11.66 19.09
N MET A 91 22.96 -11.37 17.92
CA MET A 91 22.27 -10.09 17.69
C MET A 91 20.94 -10.04 18.45
N THR A 92 20.61 -8.86 18.98
CA THR A 92 19.29 -8.60 19.57
C THR A 92 18.23 -8.43 18.49
N LYS A 93 16.96 -8.69 18.83
CA LYS A 93 15.83 -8.48 17.90
C LYS A 93 15.74 -7.02 17.41
N VAL A 94 16.16 -6.05 18.22
CA VAL A 94 16.18 -4.63 17.82
C VAL A 94 17.23 -4.39 16.74
N GLN A 95 18.44 -4.93 16.89
CA GLN A 95 19.49 -4.85 15.86
C GLN A 95 19.06 -5.55 14.58
N ILE A 96 18.48 -6.76 14.68
CA ILE A 96 17.98 -7.51 13.53
C ILE A 96 16.87 -6.75 12.81
N ALA A 97 15.94 -6.14 13.53
CA ALA A 97 14.86 -5.37 12.94
C ALA A 97 15.40 -4.19 12.11
N LYS A 98 16.40 -3.49 12.63
CA LYS A 98 17.09 -2.42 11.91
C LYS A 98 17.77 -2.94 10.64
N GLU A 99 18.52 -4.04 10.75
CA GLU A 99 19.25 -4.66 9.63
C GLU A 99 18.31 -5.14 8.51
N LEU A 100 17.18 -5.75 8.88
CA LEU A 100 16.21 -6.32 7.94
C LEU A 100 15.13 -5.32 7.47
N GLY A 101 15.23 -4.03 7.86
CA GLY A 101 14.24 -3.01 7.53
C GLY A 101 12.84 -3.34 8.07
N ILE A 102 12.76 -3.93 9.26
CA ILE A 102 11.52 -4.22 9.99
C ILE A 102 11.29 -3.07 10.98
N ARG A 103 10.19 -2.33 10.78
CA ARG A 103 9.90 -1.13 11.58
C ARG A 103 9.72 -1.41 13.07
N ASP A 104 9.00 -2.48 13.40
CA ASP A 104 8.73 -2.87 14.78
C ASP A 104 9.38 -4.24 15.07
N PRO A 105 10.37 -4.30 16.00
CA PRO A 105 11.00 -5.54 16.42
C PRO A 105 10.03 -6.60 16.95
N SER A 106 8.84 -6.21 17.43
CA SER A 106 7.82 -7.15 17.91
C SER A 106 7.38 -8.14 16.81
N TYR A 107 7.36 -7.69 15.55
CA TYR A 107 6.99 -8.52 14.40
C TYR A 107 7.93 -9.70 14.19
N ILE A 108 9.19 -9.61 14.60
CA ILE A 108 10.13 -10.73 14.49
C ILE A 108 9.60 -11.92 15.32
N SER A 109 9.20 -11.67 16.57
CA SER A 109 8.69 -12.72 17.47
C SER A 109 7.39 -13.31 16.95
N GLU A 110 6.48 -12.46 16.49
CA GLU A 110 5.20 -12.90 15.92
C GLU A 110 5.41 -13.79 14.69
N GLN A 111 6.31 -13.39 13.79
CA GLN A 111 6.54 -14.10 12.54
C GLN A 111 7.32 -15.41 12.72
N LEU A 112 8.22 -15.50 13.71
CA LEU A 112 8.85 -16.77 14.11
C LEU A 112 7.82 -17.75 14.70
N LYS A 113 6.93 -17.26 15.59
CA LYS A 113 5.88 -18.09 16.20
C LYS A 113 4.91 -18.64 15.18
N LYS A 114 4.48 -17.82 14.21
CA LYS A 114 3.63 -18.25 13.08
C LYS A 114 4.22 -19.39 12.24
N ARG A 115 5.53 -19.60 12.34
CA ARG A 115 6.29 -20.63 11.61
C ARG A 115 6.78 -21.76 12.49
N ASN A 116 6.42 -21.77 13.78
CA ASN A 116 6.90 -22.74 14.78
C ASN A 116 8.43 -22.78 14.89
N LEU A 117 9.10 -21.65 14.67
CA LEU A 117 10.56 -21.56 14.73
C LEU A 117 11.06 -21.17 16.13
N ARG A 118 10.28 -20.39 16.88
CA ARG A 118 10.50 -19.95 18.27
C ARG A 118 9.21 -19.43 18.89
#